data_AF-A0AA42HYK4-F1
#
_entry.id   AF-A0AA42HYK4-F1
#
_cell.length_a   1.000
_cell.length_b   1.000
_cell.length_c   1.000
_cell.angle_alpha   90.00
_cell.angle_beta   90.00
_cell.angle_gamma   90.00
#
_symmetry.space_group_name_H-M   'P 1'
#
loop_
_entity.id
_entity.type
_entity.pdbx_description
1 polymer ?
#
loop_
_entity_poly.entity_id
_entity_poly.type
_entity_poly.pdbx_seq_one_letter_code
_entity_poly.pdbx_strand_id
1 'polypeptide(L)'
;MSEIDTRAIEALREHRLVWSGWGEATTLGSLHDVIQGPFGFRQVYTDTKMLRIFFLSLLWRAAESQLSEFKEIELPAADSEVIRKALVDGLEPPMSFYPIQLTQLSTLGPMHNHAPRRDVKYLPCADGVERPIDMYRFYFDGLIAHIMLPTLNSVEIGDLGALVLGGESSVVLSTVTFEKSAQRRDMAAILREYDLHEGFLRQ
;
A
#
# COMPACT_ATOMS: atom_id res chain seq x y z
N MET A 1 -0.01 14.71 14.20
CA MET A 1 0.51 13.92 13.05
C MET A 1 1.77 13.14 13.40
N SER A 2 2.81 13.75 14.01
CA SER A 2 4.05 13.03 14.37
C SER A 2 3.84 11.81 15.28
N GLU A 3 2.86 11.85 16.17
CA GLU A 3 2.53 10.70 17.04
C GLU A 3 1.94 9.52 16.26
N ILE A 4 1.02 9.77 15.31
CA ILE A 4 0.44 8.74 14.43
C ILE A 4 1.56 8.10 13.59
N ASP A 5 2.43 8.93 13.01
CA ASP A 5 3.54 8.45 12.19
C ASP A 5 4.52 7.60 13.03
N THR A 6 4.87 8.05 14.24
CA THR A 6 5.78 7.31 15.14
C THR A 6 5.21 5.95 15.51
N ARG A 7 3.96 5.94 16.01
CA ARG A 7 3.28 4.70 16.40
C ARG A 7 3.10 3.74 15.22
N ALA A 8 2.77 4.26 14.04
CA ALA A 8 2.64 3.44 12.85
C ALA A 8 3.98 2.84 12.41
N ILE A 9 5.06 3.63 12.37
CA ILE A 9 6.40 3.14 12.01
C ILE A 9 6.87 2.06 12.99
N GLU A 10 6.64 2.26 14.29
CA GLU A 10 6.92 1.26 15.33
C GLU A 10 6.14 -0.03 15.08
N ALA A 11 4.82 0.06 14.87
CA ALA A 11 3.97 -1.10 14.58
C ALA A 11 4.40 -1.83 13.28
N LEU A 12 4.72 -1.08 12.21
CA LEU A 12 5.19 -1.66 10.96
C LEU A 12 6.49 -2.44 11.14
N ARG A 13 7.42 -1.97 11.99
CA ARG A 13 8.68 -2.66 12.28
C ARG A 13 8.48 -3.84 13.22
N GLU A 14 7.73 -3.65 14.31
CA GLU A 14 7.43 -4.69 15.31
C GLU A 14 6.77 -5.92 14.66
N HIS A 15 5.78 -5.67 13.81
CA HIS A 15 5.08 -6.73 13.09
C HIS A 15 5.77 -7.17 11.80
N ARG A 16 6.99 -6.66 11.56
CA ARG A 16 7.83 -7.02 10.41
C ARG A 16 7.11 -6.83 9.07
N LEU A 17 6.33 -5.77 8.95
CA LEU A 17 5.63 -5.41 7.72
C LEU A 17 6.56 -4.70 6.71
N VAL A 18 7.62 -4.05 7.20
CA VAL A 18 8.67 -3.40 6.40
C VAL A 18 10.04 -4.02 6.69
N TRP A 19 10.94 -4.08 5.71
CA TRP A 19 12.25 -4.76 5.82
C TRP A 19 13.15 -4.21 6.94
N SER A 20 13.06 -2.92 7.26
CA SER A 20 13.77 -2.33 8.40
C SER A 20 13.43 -2.94 9.76
N GLY A 21 12.33 -3.72 9.87
CA GLY A 21 12.01 -4.53 11.05
C GLY A 21 12.64 -5.94 11.08
N TRP A 22 13.35 -6.36 10.03
CA TRP A 22 13.83 -7.74 9.85
C TRP A 22 15.31 -7.96 10.19
N GLY A 23 16.07 -6.90 10.48
CA GLY A 23 17.51 -7.00 10.70
C GLY A 23 18.23 -7.48 9.44
N GLU A 24 18.95 -8.60 9.51
CA GLU A 24 19.72 -9.16 8.39
C GLU A 24 18.90 -10.09 7.48
N ALA A 25 17.65 -10.39 7.82
CA ALA A 25 16.85 -11.33 7.05
C ALA A 25 16.43 -10.73 5.70
N THR A 26 16.55 -11.54 4.64
CA THR A 26 16.27 -11.15 3.25
C THR A 26 15.02 -11.84 2.67
N THR A 27 14.32 -12.61 3.49
CA THR A 27 13.09 -13.32 3.11
C THR A 27 12.15 -13.42 4.30
N LEU A 28 10.84 -13.51 4.03
CA LEU A 28 9.84 -13.78 5.06
C LEU A 28 9.98 -15.19 5.68
N GLY A 29 10.64 -16.12 4.97
CA GLY A 29 10.81 -17.50 5.43
C GLY A 29 9.46 -18.17 5.70
N SER A 30 9.28 -18.70 6.91
CA SER A 30 8.04 -19.37 7.33
C SER A 30 6.84 -18.44 7.48
N LEU A 31 7.02 -17.12 7.36
CA LEU A 31 5.92 -16.14 7.39
C LEU A 31 5.31 -15.89 5.99
N HIS A 32 5.76 -16.61 4.97
CA HIS A 32 5.18 -16.63 3.63
C HIS A 32 4.34 -17.89 3.44
N ASP A 33 3.04 -17.80 3.69
CA ASP A 33 2.11 -18.91 3.45
C ASP A 33 1.85 -19.04 1.94
N VAL A 34 2.64 -19.88 1.28
CA VAL A 34 2.61 -20.06 -0.17
C VAL A 34 1.27 -20.67 -0.61
N ILE A 35 0.59 -19.99 -1.53
CA ILE A 35 -0.57 -20.54 -2.23
C ILE A 35 -0.11 -21.21 -3.52
N GLN A 36 0.65 -20.48 -4.34
CA GLN A 36 1.12 -20.97 -5.63
C GLN A 36 2.39 -20.22 -6.08
N GLY A 37 3.49 -20.95 -6.24
CA GLY A 37 4.74 -20.41 -6.75
C GLY A 37 5.21 -19.20 -5.92
N PRO A 38 5.36 -18.00 -6.52
CA PRO A 38 5.83 -16.82 -5.81
C PRO A 38 4.75 -16.14 -4.95
N PHE A 39 3.49 -16.59 -5.03
CA PHE A 39 2.34 -15.94 -4.40
C PHE A 39 1.94 -16.66 -3.12
N GLY A 40 1.61 -15.87 -2.11
CA GLY A 40 1.11 -16.36 -0.83
C GLY A 40 0.32 -15.30 -0.08
N PHE A 41 0.16 -15.52 1.21
CA PHE A 41 -0.45 -14.57 2.12
C PHE A 41 0.27 -14.59 3.47
N ARG A 42 -0.12 -13.66 4.34
CA ARG A 42 0.29 -13.62 5.74
C ARG A 42 -0.78 -12.89 6.54
N GLN A 43 -1.07 -13.36 7.75
CA GLN A 43 -1.95 -12.68 8.69
C GLN A 43 -1.15 -11.99 9.80
N VAL A 44 -1.56 -10.78 10.18
CA VAL A 44 -0.93 -9.98 11.22
C VAL A 44 -1.98 -9.44 12.18
N TYR A 45 -1.73 -9.60 13.48
CA TYR A 45 -2.55 -9.04 14.56
C TYR A 45 -1.91 -7.74 15.04
N THR A 46 -2.62 -6.63 14.90
CA THR A 46 -2.16 -5.29 15.26
C THR A 46 -3.35 -4.32 15.34
N ASP A 47 -3.11 -3.07 15.68
CA ASP A 47 -4.12 -2.01 15.62
C ASP A 47 -4.36 -1.60 14.15
N THR A 48 -5.20 -2.38 13.47
CA THR A 48 -5.50 -2.20 12.04
C THR A 48 -6.20 -0.87 11.76
N LYS A 49 -6.96 -0.34 12.73
CA LYS A 49 -7.63 0.97 12.64
C LYS A 49 -6.61 2.10 12.68
N MET A 50 -5.65 2.04 13.60
CA MET A 50 -4.55 3.00 13.65
C MET A 50 -3.74 2.98 12.35
N LEU A 51 -3.40 1.80 11.82
CA LEU A 51 -2.72 1.69 10.53
C LEU A 51 -3.55 2.26 9.37
N ARG A 52 -4.88 2.04 9.37
CA ARG A 52 -5.78 2.64 8.38
C ARG A 52 -5.68 4.17 8.41
N ILE A 53 -5.79 4.79 9.58
CA ILE A 53 -5.69 6.24 9.75
C ILE A 53 -4.31 6.75 9.31
N PHE A 54 -3.24 6.02 9.64
CA PHE A 54 -1.89 6.35 9.19
C PHE A 54 -1.77 6.41 7.66
N PHE A 55 -2.23 5.40 6.93
CA PHE A 55 -2.18 5.41 5.46
C PHE A 55 -3.09 6.48 4.84
N LEU A 56 -4.27 6.73 5.40
CA LEU A 56 -5.11 7.87 4.98
C LEU A 56 -4.40 9.21 5.20
N SER A 57 -3.64 9.34 6.28
CA SER A 57 -2.83 10.55 6.54
C SER A 57 -1.75 10.76 5.48
N LEU A 58 -1.16 9.67 4.97
CA LEU A 58 -0.17 9.72 3.88
C LEU A 58 -0.82 10.10 2.56
N LEU A 59 -1.99 9.56 2.26
CA LEU A 59 -2.77 9.92 1.09
C LEU A 59 -3.11 11.41 1.09
N TRP A 60 -3.60 11.94 2.22
CA TRP A 60 -3.90 13.35 2.36
C TRP A 60 -2.67 14.24 2.16
N ARG A 61 -1.54 13.91 2.81
CA ARG A 61 -0.28 14.66 2.63
C ARG A 61 0.22 14.63 1.19
N ALA A 62 0.09 13.49 0.50
CA ALA A 62 0.48 13.39 -0.90
C ALA A 62 -0.39 14.28 -1.80
N ALA A 63 -1.71 14.27 -1.58
CA ALA A 63 -2.65 15.09 -2.35
C ALA A 63 -2.50 16.60 -2.14
N GLU A 64 -2.11 17.02 -0.93
CA GLU A 64 -1.87 18.44 -0.63
C GLU A 64 -0.46 18.92 -1.07
N SER A 65 0.42 17.98 -1.45
CA SER A 65 1.79 18.30 -1.84
C SER A 65 1.87 18.95 -3.21
N GLN A 66 2.77 19.93 -3.35
CA GLN A 66 3.05 20.61 -4.63
C GLN A 66 4.24 19.99 -5.38
N LEU A 67 4.85 18.93 -4.84
CA LEU A 67 5.96 18.25 -5.52
C LEU A 67 5.46 17.48 -6.74
N SER A 68 6.18 17.58 -7.86
CA SER A 68 5.80 16.97 -9.13
C SER A 68 5.65 15.45 -9.08
N GLU A 69 6.30 14.80 -8.12
CA GLU A 69 6.22 13.36 -7.88
C GLU A 69 4.87 12.90 -7.32
N PHE A 70 4.07 13.79 -6.73
CA PHE A 70 2.73 13.48 -6.21
C PHE A 70 1.59 13.97 -7.11
N LYS A 71 1.89 14.49 -8.31
CA LYS A 71 0.91 15.09 -9.22
C LYS A 71 -0.26 14.17 -9.62
N GLU A 72 -0.10 12.85 -9.47
CA GLU A 72 -1.15 11.87 -9.79
C GLU A 72 -2.11 11.62 -8.63
N ILE A 73 -1.78 12.12 -7.43
CA ILE A 73 -2.55 11.93 -6.22
C ILE A 73 -3.45 13.16 -6.06
N GLU A 74 -4.75 12.96 -6.25
CA GLU A 74 -5.74 14.03 -6.20
C GLU A 74 -6.90 13.60 -5.30
N LEU A 75 -7.31 14.47 -4.39
CA LEU A 75 -8.47 14.24 -3.54
C LEU A 75 -9.54 15.30 -3.82
N PRO A 76 -10.81 14.89 -3.97
CA PRO A 76 -11.91 15.83 -3.87
C PRO A 76 -11.85 16.59 -2.54
N ALA A 77 -12.17 17.89 -2.54
CA ALA A 77 -12.13 18.70 -1.31
C ALA A 77 -13.00 18.13 -0.18
N ALA A 78 -14.13 17.50 -0.53
CA ALA A 78 -14.99 16.80 0.42
C ALA A 78 -14.28 15.62 1.10
N ASP A 79 -13.49 14.85 0.33
CA ASP A 79 -12.76 13.70 0.83
C ASP A 79 -11.55 14.13 1.67
N SER A 80 -10.84 15.18 1.25
CA SER A 80 -9.77 15.83 2.03
C SER A 80 -10.29 16.25 3.41
N GLU A 81 -11.48 16.85 3.48
CA GLU A 81 -12.12 17.24 4.74
C GLU A 81 -12.51 16.04 5.62
N VAL A 82 -12.94 14.93 5.03
CA VAL A 82 -13.22 13.69 5.79
C VAL A 82 -11.93 13.16 6.43
N ILE A 83 -10.81 13.11 5.68
CA ILE A 83 -9.53 12.68 6.24
C ILE A 83 -9.07 13.66 7.32
N ARG A 84 -9.19 14.97 7.11
CA ARG A 84 -8.85 15.98 8.11
C ARG A 84 -9.59 15.77 9.42
N LYS A 85 -10.91 15.54 9.38
CA LYS A 85 -11.72 15.23 10.57
C LYS A 85 -11.30 13.94 11.26
N ALA A 86 -10.95 12.91 10.49
CA ALA A 86 -10.42 11.66 11.07
C ALA A 86 -9.12 11.88 11.84
N LEU A 87 -8.23 12.73 11.31
CA LEU A 87 -6.93 13.02 11.91
C LEU A 87 -6.98 13.97 13.11
N VAL A 88 -7.89 14.96 13.09
CA VAL A 88 -7.98 15.99 14.13
C VAL A 88 -8.99 15.63 15.20
N ASP A 89 -10.16 15.16 14.78
CA ASP A 89 -11.31 14.94 15.67
C ASP A 89 -11.45 13.46 16.07
N GLY A 90 -10.64 12.57 15.51
CA GLY A 90 -10.69 11.13 15.77
C GLY A 90 -11.93 10.43 15.20
N LEU A 91 -12.60 11.06 14.22
CA LEU A 91 -13.82 10.53 13.61
C LEU A 91 -13.48 9.48 12.55
N GLU A 92 -13.68 8.20 12.87
CA GLU A 92 -13.42 7.10 11.95
C GLU A 92 -14.26 7.19 10.66
N PRO A 93 -13.65 7.27 9.47
CA PRO A 93 -14.40 7.25 8.22
C PRO A 93 -15.09 5.89 7.97
N PRO A 94 -16.20 5.86 7.20
CA PRO A 94 -16.86 4.61 6.79
C PRO A 94 -15.86 3.65 6.13
N MET A 95 -16.02 2.33 6.29
CA MET A 95 -15.06 1.36 5.72
C MET A 95 -14.90 1.45 4.19
N SER A 96 -15.95 1.86 3.48
CA SER A 96 -15.90 2.14 2.03
C SER A 96 -15.11 3.38 1.64
N PHE A 97 -14.76 4.24 2.59
CA PHE A 97 -13.96 5.43 2.35
C PHE A 97 -12.49 5.04 2.22
N TYR A 98 -12.00 5.09 0.99
CA TYR A 98 -10.64 4.71 0.57
C TYR A 98 -10.15 3.40 1.21
N PRO A 99 -10.73 2.24 0.85
CA PRO A 99 -10.35 0.95 1.44
C PRO A 99 -8.89 0.62 1.15
N ILE A 100 -8.19 0.03 2.13
CA ILE A 100 -6.73 -0.17 2.05
C ILE A 100 -6.39 -1.64 2.15
N GLN A 101 -5.80 -2.19 1.08
CA GLN A 101 -5.21 -3.51 1.05
C GLN A 101 -3.69 -3.41 1.14
N LEU A 102 -3.06 -4.42 1.75
CA LEU A 102 -1.62 -4.50 1.83
C LEU A 102 -1.07 -5.69 1.02
N THR A 103 0.06 -5.45 0.36
CA THR A 103 0.90 -6.50 -0.23
C THR A 103 2.31 -6.37 0.34
N GLN A 104 2.89 -7.47 0.81
CA GLN A 104 4.27 -7.51 1.27
C GLN A 104 5.14 -8.32 0.32
N LEU A 105 6.32 -7.81 -0.03
CA LEU A 105 7.30 -8.57 -0.79
C LEU A 105 7.87 -9.69 0.07
N SER A 106 7.93 -10.92 -0.47
CA SER A 106 8.39 -12.09 0.29
C SER A 106 9.92 -12.30 0.26
N THR A 107 10.61 -11.55 -0.59
CA THR A 107 12.07 -11.48 -0.73
C THR A 107 12.51 -10.02 -0.78
N LEU A 108 13.70 -9.73 -0.25
CA LEU A 108 14.26 -8.39 -0.20
C LEU A 108 14.64 -7.92 -1.61
N GLY A 109 14.06 -6.79 -2.02
CA GLY A 109 14.48 -6.05 -3.21
C GLY A 109 15.57 -5.01 -2.90
N PRO A 110 16.11 -4.33 -3.91
CA PRO A 110 17.03 -3.22 -3.69
C PRO A 110 16.35 -2.10 -2.89
N MET A 111 17.14 -1.37 -2.11
CA MET A 111 16.65 -0.20 -1.40
C MET A 111 16.33 0.92 -2.39
N HIS A 112 15.08 1.37 -2.39
CA HIS A 112 14.64 2.51 -3.19
C HIS A 112 13.41 3.16 -2.55
N ASN A 113 13.17 4.42 -2.88
CA ASN A 113 11.91 5.10 -2.60
C ASN A 113 11.18 5.25 -3.91
N HIS A 114 9.93 4.77 -3.97
CA HIS A 114 9.08 4.94 -5.13
C HIS A 114 8.00 5.96 -4.78
N ALA A 115 7.89 7.01 -5.58
CA ALA A 115 6.81 7.97 -5.43
C ALA A 115 5.44 7.26 -5.51
N PRO A 116 4.46 7.68 -4.69
CA PRO A 116 3.09 7.26 -4.84
C PRO A 116 2.56 7.61 -6.23
N ARG A 117 1.70 6.75 -6.77
CA ARG A 117 1.14 6.93 -8.10
C ARG A 117 -0.27 6.38 -8.19
N ARG A 118 -0.98 6.72 -9.26
CA ARG A 118 -2.23 6.05 -9.61
C ARG A 118 -1.92 4.69 -10.24
N ASP A 119 -2.72 3.68 -9.93
CA ASP A 119 -2.56 2.32 -10.45
C ASP A 119 -3.94 1.67 -10.63
N VAL A 120 -3.98 0.56 -11.36
CA VAL A 120 -5.18 -0.25 -11.55
C VAL A 120 -4.87 -1.67 -11.12
N LYS A 121 -5.66 -2.20 -10.18
CA LYS A 121 -5.62 -3.62 -9.81
C LYS A 121 -6.84 -4.31 -10.35
N TYR A 122 -6.63 -5.47 -10.93
CA TYR A 122 -7.70 -6.34 -11.38
C TYR A 122 -8.07 -7.27 -10.23
N LEU A 123 -9.29 -7.15 -9.71
CA LEU A 123 -9.79 -8.07 -8.69
C LEU A 123 -10.66 -9.15 -9.34
N PRO A 124 -10.47 -10.43 -8.98
CA PRO A 124 -11.37 -11.48 -9.39
C PRO A 124 -12.72 -11.30 -8.70
N CYS A 125 -13.80 -11.23 -9.47
CA CYS A 125 -15.16 -11.20 -8.95
C CYS A 125 -15.75 -12.62 -8.86
N ALA A 126 -16.85 -12.78 -8.12
CA ALA A 126 -17.51 -14.08 -7.91
C ALA A 126 -18.00 -14.75 -9.21
N ASP A 127 -18.20 -13.96 -10.27
CA ASP A 127 -18.55 -14.42 -11.62
C ASP A 127 -17.32 -14.85 -12.46
N GLY A 128 -16.12 -14.82 -11.88
CA GLY A 128 -14.85 -15.14 -12.54
C GLY A 128 -14.34 -14.05 -13.48
N VAL A 129 -15.01 -12.90 -13.56
CA VAL A 129 -14.57 -11.75 -14.35
C VAL A 129 -13.66 -10.87 -13.52
N GLU A 130 -12.48 -10.57 -14.04
CA GLU A 130 -11.61 -9.58 -13.42
C GLU A 130 -12.12 -8.17 -13.71
N ARG A 131 -12.29 -7.36 -12.66
CA ARG A 131 -12.71 -5.96 -12.79
C ARG A 131 -11.58 -5.02 -12.38
N PRO A 132 -11.34 -3.95 -13.16
CA PRO A 132 -10.34 -2.95 -12.79
C PRO A 132 -10.84 -2.15 -11.60
N ILE A 133 -9.97 -1.95 -10.62
CA ILE A 133 -10.18 -1.07 -9.49
C ILE A 133 -9.05 -0.04 -9.49
N ASP A 134 -9.44 1.20 -9.70
CA ASP A 134 -8.56 2.34 -9.57
C ASP A 134 -8.09 2.48 -8.12
N MET A 135 -6.81 2.77 -7.95
CA MET A 135 -6.20 2.94 -6.64
C MET A 135 -5.02 3.90 -6.67
N TYR A 136 -4.64 4.36 -5.49
CA TYR A 136 -3.33 4.90 -5.24
C TYR A 136 -2.42 3.82 -4.65
N ARG A 137 -1.21 3.72 -5.20
CA ARG A 137 -0.18 2.77 -4.75
C ARG A 137 0.91 3.52 -4.01
N PHE A 138 1.15 3.13 -2.77
CA PHE A 138 2.26 3.64 -1.96
C PHE A 138 3.22 2.51 -1.62
N TYR A 139 4.52 2.73 -1.79
CA TYR A 139 5.57 1.76 -1.47
C TYR A 139 6.35 2.19 -0.22
N PHE A 140 6.57 1.24 0.70
CA PHE A 140 7.31 1.42 1.94
C PHE A 140 8.18 0.19 2.19
N ASP A 141 9.45 0.23 1.76
CA ASP A 141 10.45 -0.73 2.22
C ASP A 141 9.97 -2.20 2.22
N GLY A 142 9.52 -2.68 1.05
CA GLY A 142 8.96 -4.02 0.86
C GLY A 142 7.45 -4.16 1.11
N LEU A 143 6.81 -3.19 1.75
CA LEU A 143 5.35 -3.11 1.89
C LEU A 143 4.76 -2.24 0.79
N ILE A 144 3.61 -2.63 0.28
CA ILE A 144 2.82 -1.84 -0.65
C ILE A 144 1.42 -1.66 -0.07
N ALA A 145 0.97 -0.41 0.03
CA ALA A 145 -0.41 -0.07 0.32
C ALA A 145 -1.15 0.25 -0.97
N HIS A 146 -2.24 -0.49 -1.21
CA HIS A 146 -3.20 -0.27 -2.28
C HIS A 146 -4.41 0.44 -1.69
N ILE A 147 -4.48 1.75 -1.88
CA ILE A 147 -5.58 2.58 -1.38
C ILE A 147 -6.59 2.75 -2.51
N MET A 148 -7.65 1.96 -2.48
CA MET A 148 -8.68 1.91 -3.52
C MET A 148 -9.49 3.20 -3.54
N LEU A 149 -9.87 3.68 -4.72
CA LEU A 149 -10.79 4.80 -4.83
C LEU A 149 -12.18 4.38 -4.30
N PRO A 150 -12.97 5.32 -3.74
CA PRO A 150 -14.26 5.03 -3.11
C PRO A 150 -15.38 4.78 -4.16
N THR A 151 -15.15 3.85 -5.08
CA THR A 151 -16.12 3.42 -6.10
C THR A 151 -16.94 2.20 -5.66
N LEU A 152 -16.48 1.48 -4.65
CA LEU A 152 -17.16 0.33 -4.05
C LEU A 152 -18.10 0.77 -2.93
N ASN A 153 -19.24 0.10 -2.80
CA ASN A 153 -20.19 0.40 -1.73
C ASN A 153 -19.78 -0.26 -0.39
N SER A 154 -20.38 0.17 0.72
CA SER A 154 -20.03 -0.31 2.06
C SER A 154 -20.34 -1.79 2.31
N VAL A 155 -21.27 -2.37 1.58
CA VAL A 155 -21.60 -3.81 1.67
C VAL A 155 -20.47 -4.63 1.05
N GLU A 156 -20.05 -4.26 -0.16
CA GLU A 156 -18.94 -4.91 -0.88
C GLU A 156 -17.62 -4.86 -0.10
N ILE A 157 -17.39 -3.78 0.65
CA ILE A 157 -16.20 -3.64 1.50
C ILE A 157 -16.35 -4.37 2.84
N GLY A 158 -17.56 -4.42 3.40
CA GLY A 158 -17.85 -5.18 4.62
C GLY A 158 -17.51 -6.67 4.46
N ASP A 159 -17.76 -7.22 3.27
CA ASP A 159 -17.46 -8.62 2.93
C ASP A 159 -15.95 -8.92 2.82
N LEU A 160 -15.09 -7.90 2.73
CA LEU A 160 -13.64 -8.09 2.66
C LEU A 160 -12.99 -8.42 4.02
N GLY A 161 -13.64 -8.07 5.14
CA GLY A 161 -13.18 -8.40 6.50
C GLY A 161 -11.70 -8.07 6.73
N ALA A 162 -10.92 -9.07 7.16
CA ALA A 162 -9.48 -8.95 7.41
C ALA A 162 -8.62 -8.58 6.17
N LEU A 163 -9.14 -8.60 4.94
CA LEU A 163 -8.37 -8.17 3.76
C LEU A 163 -8.18 -6.65 3.69
N VAL A 164 -8.96 -5.87 4.44
CA VAL A 164 -8.86 -4.41 4.47
C VAL A 164 -8.51 -3.90 5.86
N LEU A 165 -7.62 -2.91 5.92
CA LEU A 165 -7.24 -2.29 7.20
C LEU A 165 -8.45 -1.66 7.89
N GLY A 166 -8.61 -1.94 9.18
CA GLY A 166 -9.71 -1.45 10.02
C GLY A 166 -10.98 -2.31 9.98
N GLY A 167 -11.05 -3.32 9.10
CA GLY A 167 -12.21 -4.22 9.01
C GLY A 167 -12.30 -5.18 10.21
N GLU A 168 -11.16 -5.71 10.65
CA GLU A 168 -11.05 -6.64 11.77
C GLU A 168 -9.82 -6.33 12.65
N SER A 169 -9.68 -7.02 13.79
CA SER A 169 -8.49 -6.93 14.67
C SER A 169 -7.22 -7.55 14.09
N SER A 170 -7.30 -8.10 12.88
CA SER A 170 -6.17 -8.61 12.12
C SER A 170 -6.26 -8.17 10.67
N VAL A 171 -5.13 -8.17 9.98
CA VAL A 171 -5.06 -7.91 8.55
C VAL A 171 -4.38 -9.07 7.83
N VAL A 172 -4.99 -9.53 6.75
CA VAL A 172 -4.44 -10.52 5.82
C VAL A 172 -3.82 -9.77 4.65
N LEU A 173 -2.51 -9.93 4.49
CA LEU A 173 -1.74 -9.37 3.41
C LEU A 173 -1.54 -10.41 2.33
N SER A 174 -1.61 -9.98 1.08
CA SER A 174 -1.05 -10.77 -0.02
C SER A 174 0.47 -10.70 0.03
N THR A 175 1.16 -11.77 -0.36
CA THR A 175 2.61 -11.79 -0.42
C THR A 175 3.10 -12.26 -1.78
N VAL A 176 4.20 -11.66 -2.26
CA VAL A 176 4.80 -12.02 -3.55
C VAL A 176 6.30 -11.82 -3.53
N THR A 177 7.10 -12.73 -4.11
CA THR A 177 8.55 -12.52 -4.23
C THR A 177 8.85 -11.23 -5.01
N PHE A 178 9.89 -10.48 -4.63
CA PHE A 178 10.31 -9.27 -5.34
C PHE A 178 10.52 -9.55 -6.84
N GLU A 179 11.16 -10.66 -7.18
CA GLU A 179 11.51 -11.07 -8.54
C GLU A 179 10.30 -11.20 -9.47
N LYS A 180 9.14 -11.54 -8.91
CA LYS A 180 7.86 -11.70 -9.63
C LYS A 180 6.89 -10.56 -9.38
N SER A 181 7.29 -9.55 -8.62
CA SER A 181 6.44 -8.43 -8.25
C SER A 181 6.33 -7.39 -9.38
N ALA A 182 5.24 -6.61 -9.35
CA ALA A 182 5.14 -5.39 -10.16
C ALA A 182 6.28 -4.41 -9.82
N GLN A 183 6.72 -4.36 -8.56
CA GLN A 183 7.77 -3.45 -8.11
C GLN A 183 9.09 -3.66 -8.87
N ARG A 184 9.50 -4.92 -9.09
CA ARG A 184 10.70 -5.22 -9.90
C ARG A 184 10.58 -4.73 -11.33
N ARG A 185 9.39 -4.84 -11.94
CA ARG A 185 9.13 -4.39 -13.31
C ARG A 185 9.20 -2.87 -13.41
N ASP A 186 8.61 -2.18 -12.45
CA ASP A 186 8.61 -0.72 -12.40
C ASP A 186 10.03 -0.17 -12.26
N MET A 187 10.83 -0.74 -11.35
CA MET A 187 12.24 -0.38 -11.23
C MET A 187 13.02 -0.63 -12.53
N ALA A 188 12.73 -1.72 -13.23
CA ALA A 188 13.36 -2.01 -14.52
C ALA A 188 13.04 -0.92 -15.56
N ALA A 189 11.81 -0.41 -15.56
CA ALA A 189 11.39 0.64 -16.48
C ALA A 189 12.13 1.94 -16.19
N ILE A 190 12.16 2.38 -14.92
CA ILE A 190 12.85 3.61 -14.50
C ILE A 190 14.34 3.57 -14.83
N LEU A 191 15.02 2.44 -14.54
CA LEU A 191 16.44 2.30 -14.84
C LEU A 191 16.72 2.35 -16.35
N ARG A 192 15.86 1.75 -17.17
CA ARG A 192 15.99 1.83 -18.64
C ARG A 192 15.81 3.25 -19.16
N GLU A 193 14.87 4.01 -18.61
CA GLU A 193 14.70 5.43 -18.98
C GLU A 193 15.94 6.25 -18.63
N TYR A 194 16.51 6.03 -17.45
CA TYR A 194 17.74 6.70 -17.02
C TYR A 194 18.93 6.38 -17.94
N ASP A 195 19.16 5.10 -18.26
CA ASP A 195 20.24 4.67 -19.15
C ASP A 195 20.13 5.31 -20.54
N LEU A 196 18.90 5.43 -21.06
CA LEU A 196 18.63 6.09 -22.35
C LEU A 196 18.91 7.61 -22.29
N HIS A 197 18.55 8.26 -21.18
CA HIS A 197 18.82 9.69 -20.98
C HIS A 197 20.33 9.99 -20.84
N GLU A 198 21.09 9.16 -20.13
CA GLU A 198 22.56 9.31 -20.06
C GLU A 198 23.23 9.05 -21.42
N GLY A 199 22.74 8.07 -22.18
CA GLY A 199 23.23 7.81 -23.53
C GLY A 199 23.02 8.98 -24.50
N PHE A 200 21.92 9.72 -24.34
CA PHE A 200 21.61 10.92 -25.13
C PHE A 200 22.46 12.13 -24.76
N LEU A 201 22.78 12.33 -23.47
CA LEU A 201 23.61 13.45 -23.00
C LEU A 201 25.11 13.27 -23.29
N ARG A 202 25.55 12.06 -23.66
CA ARG A 202 26.95 11.74 -23.99
C ARG A 202 27.25 11.77 -25.50
N GLN A 203 26.28 12.11 -26.35
CA GLN A 203 26.44 12.34 -27.79
C GLN A 203 26.50 13.83 -28.09
#